data_AF-A0A3D3YWW4-F1
#
_entry.id   AF-A0A3D3YWW4-F1
#
_cell.length_a   1.000
_cell.length_b   1.000
_cell.length_c   1.000
_cell.angle_alpha   90.00
_cell.angle_beta   90.00
_cell.angle_gamma   90.00
#
_symmetry.space_group_name_H-M   'P 1'
#
loop_
_entity.id
_entity.type
_entity.pdbx_description
1 polymer ?
#
loop_
_entity_poly.entity_id
_entity_poly.type
_entity_poly.pdbx_seq_one_letter_code
_entity_poly.pdbx_strand_id
1 'polypeptide(L)'
;MHRTDRKGPDMLELAILGLLKERAMHGYQLKKRLADTLGSFWQVSYGSLYPALKRLQADAAVEVTFPAEEVGRRKNVYRITPKGEAIFAELLEGVSHDATGDNGFSVRFAFFGYLKPETRIRLLERRRAFLESRWSTLKQSMQSYKERIDSYTLSLMNHELATTETDIRWLEELIKTEQRQVFEPLPEPTPAKAKAARRRSTAEPRVRTATPRAARSARAPRATASMRSSRTLRSTPAIPAPEAVDAIPSKERA
;
A
#
# COMPACT_ATOMS: atom_id res chain seq x y z
N MET A 1 -1.95 -6.50 31.17
CA MET A 1 -2.62 -7.27 30.10
C MET A 1 -1.66 -7.41 28.92
N HIS A 2 -1.16 -8.61 28.67
CA HIS A 2 -0.25 -8.87 27.55
C HIS A 2 -0.97 -8.75 26.21
N ARG A 3 -0.64 -7.73 25.41
CA ARG A 3 -0.93 -7.76 23.96
C ARG A 3 0.14 -8.63 23.31
N THR A 4 -0.26 -9.86 23.01
CA THR A 4 0.54 -10.86 22.30
C THR A 4 0.91 -10.38 20.90
N ASP A 5 2.20 -10.52 20.62
CA ASP A 5 2.89 -10.54 19.33
C ASP A 5 1.95 -10.86 18.14
N ARG A 6 1.62 -9.85 17.32
CA ARG A 6 0.69 -9.97 16.18
C ARG A 6 1.30 -9.34 14.92
N LYS A 7 1.96 -10.18 14.12
CA LYS A 7 2.69 -9.88 12.87
C LYS A 7 1.88 -9.25 11.68
N GLY A 8 0.67 -8.72 11.84
CA GLY A 8 -0.12 -8.29 10.68
C GLY A 8 -1.43 -7.49 10.85
N PRO A 9 -2.21 -7.59 11.95
CA PRO A 9 -3.45 -6.81 12.10
C PRO A 9 -3.20 -5.34 12.48
N ASP A 10 -2.08 -5.03 13.13
CA ASP A 10 -1.77 -3.69 13.63
C ASP A 10 -1.56 -2.68 12.51
N MET A 11 -0.96 -3.09 11.38
CA MET A 11 -0.73 -2.18 10.23
C MET A 11 -2.03 -1.88 9.48
N LEU A 12 -2.96 -2.84 9.41
CA LEU A 12 -4.26 -2.62 8.77
C LEU A 12 -5.14 -1.75 9.66
N GLU A 13 -5.09 -1.97 10.96
CA GLU A 13 -5.76 -1.11 11.93
C GLU A 13 -5.20 0.31 11.90
N LEU A 14 -3.87 0.49 11.84
CA LEU A 14 -3.22 1.79 11.64
C LEU A 14 -3.75 2.49 10.38
N ALA A 15 -3.76 1.78 9.25
CA ALA A 15 -4.20 2.34 7.97
C ALA A 15 -5.70 2.71 7.96
N ILE A 16 -6.54 1.86 8.55
CA ILE A 16 -7.98 2.12 8.70
C ILE A 16 -8.18 3.38 9.56
N LEU A 17 -7.54 3.44 10.73
CA LEU A 17 -7.68 4.55 11.66
C LEU A 17 -7.14 5.86 11.04
N GLY A 18 -6.01 5.81 10.33
CA GLY A 18 -5.43 6.96 9.64
C GLY A 18 -6.39 7.56 8.60
N LEU A 19 -7.03 6.71 7.79
CA LEU A 19 -8.04 7.18 6.82
C LEU A 19 -9.31 7.71 7.49
N LEU A 20 -9.76 7.06 8.58
CA LEU A 20 -10.94 7.51 9.32
C LEU A 20 -10.69 8.80 10.12
N LYS A 21 -9.43 9.12 10.43
CA LYS A 21 -9.00 10.40 11.00
C LYS A 21 -9.13 11.56 10.01
N GLU A 22 -8.96 11.31 8.71
CA GLU A 22 -9.22 12.34 7.69
C GLU A 22 -10.70 12.67 7.55
N ARG A 23 -11.55 11.63 7.50
CA ARG A 23 -13.01 11.76 7.41
C ARG A 23 -13.70 10.43 7.68
N ALA A 24 -14.97 10.50 8.09
CA ALA A 24 -15.85 9.33 8.14
C ALA A 24 -16.09 8.77 6.73
N MET A 25 -16.08 7.44 6.58
CA MET A 25 -16.22 6.78 5.27
C MET A 25 -16.96 5.45 5.37
N HIS A 26 -17.61 5.04 4.28
CA HIS A 26 -18.15 3.68 4.16
C HIS A 26 -17.03 2.65 3.96
N GLY A 27 -17.28 1.39 4.35
CA GLY A 27 -16.30 0.31 4.18
C GLY A 27 -15.79 0.13 2.74
N TYR A 28 -16.64 0.33 1.72
CA TYR A 28 -16.22 0.31 0.32
C TYR A 28 -15.28 1.47 -0.04
N GLN A 29 -15.60 2.69 0.43
CA GLN A 29 -14.77 3.87 0.21
C GLN A 29 -13.42 3.71 0.93
N LEU A 30 -13.43 3.13 2.13
CA LEU A 30 -12.23 2.83 2.90
C LEU A 30 -11.32 1.86 2.13
N LYS A 31 -11.89 0.77 1.58
CA LYS A 31 -11.14 -0.18 0.74
C LYS A 31 -10.52 0.49 -0.48
N LYS A 32 -11.28 1.36 -1.16
CA LYS A 32 -10.79 2.12 -2.31
C LYS A 32 -9.65 3.06 -1.90
N ARG A 33 -9.83 3.81 -0.82
CA ARG A 33 -8.80 4.74 -0.31
C ARG A 33 -7.55 4.03 0.19
N LEU A 34 -7.67 2.86 0.82
CA LEU A 34 -6.51 2.04 1.17
C LEU A 34 -5.70 1.67 -0.07
N ALA A 35 -6.38 1.27 -1.16
CA ALA A 35 -5.71 0.97 -2.42
C ALA A 35 -5.12 2.22 -3.08
N ASP A 36 -5.77 3.39 -2.99
CA ASP A 36 -5.25 4.64 -3.57
C ASP A 36 -4.04 5.19 -2.78
N THR A 37 -4.05 5.09 -1.45
CA THR A 37 -3.01 5.63 -0.56
C THR A 37 -1.82 4.68 -0.41
N LEU A 38 -2.07 3.39 -0.27
CA LEU A 38 -1.02 2.39 0.03
C LEU A 38 -0.61 1.60 -1.21
N GLY A 39 -1.45 1.61 -2.25
CA GLY A 39 -1.05 1.35 -3.63
C GLY A 39 -0.37 0.00 -3.87
N SER A 40 0.50 0.03 -4.89
CA SER A 40 1.21 -1.11 -5.49
C SER A 40 1.97 -2.00 -4.50
N PHE A 41 2.27 -1.49 -3.31
CA PHE A 41 3.05 -2.19 -2.30
C PHE A 41 2.18 -2.97 -1.30
N TRP A 42 0.88 -2.64 -1.18
CA TRP A 42 0.01 -3.37 -0.24
C TRP A 42 -1.44 -3.52 -0.70
N GLN A 43 -1.83 -4.77 -0.96
CA GLN A 43 -3.18 -5.12 -1.39
C GLN A 43 -4.06 -5.56 -0.21
N VAL A 44 -5.06 -4.74 0.14
CA VAL A 44 -6.05 -5.05 1.18
C VAL A 44 -7.28 -5.72 0.56
N SER A 45 -7.59 -6.92 1.03
CA SER A 45 -8.79 -7.67 0.65
C SER A 45 -10.01 -7.30 1.51
N TYR A 46 -11.23 -7.50 0.99
CA TYR A 46 -12.43 -7.35 1.83
C TYR A 46 -12.45 -8.35 3.01
N GLY A 47 -11.89 -9.54 2.81
CA GLY A 47 -11.78 -10.58 3.83
C GLY A 47 -10.86 -10.20 5.00
N SER A 48 -9.96 -9.23 4.83
CA SER A 48 -9.14 -8.68 5.93
C SER A 48 -9.73 -7.39 6.50
N LEU A 49 -10.31 -6.54 5.65
CA LEU A 49 -10.84 -5.24 6.06
C LEU A 49 -12.01 -5.33 7.03
N TYR A 50 -13.05 -6.11 6.72
CA TYR A 50 -14.25 -6.14 7.56
C TYR A 50 -14.02 -6.80 8.93
N PRO A 51 -13.24 -7.89 9.04
CA PRO A 51 -12.84 -8.38 10.36
C PRO A 51 -12.06 -7.36 11.17
N ALA A 52 -11.17 -6.58 10.54
CA ALA A 52 -10.44 -5.50 11.23
C ALA A 52 -11.39 -4.39 11.73
N LEU A 53 -12.32 -3.94 10.89
CA LEU A 53 -13.36 -2.98 11.30
C LEU A 53 -14.21 -3.49 12.46
N LYS A 54 -14.59 -4.78 12.44
CA LYS A 54 -15.35 -5.40 13.53
C LYS A 54 -14.56 -5.41 14.84
N ARG A 55 -13.24 -5.68 14.79
CA ARG A 55 -12.36 -5.59 15.97
C ARG A 55 -12.26 -4.16 16.49
N LEU A 56 -11.97 -3.20 15.62
CA LEU A 56 -11.90 -1.78 16.00
C LEU A 56 -13.21 -1.27 16.59
N GLN A 57 -14.35 -1.75 16.10
CA GLN A 57 -15.65 -1.44 16.68
C GLN A 57 -15.86 -2.09 18.05
N ALA A 58 -15.50 -3.38 18.20
CA ALA A 58 -15.55 -4.06 19.49
C ALA A 58 -14.65 -3.38 20.54
N ASP A 59 -13.52 -2.83 20.10
CA ASP A 59 -12.62 -2.05 20.94
C ASP A 59 -13.08 -0.61 21.16
N ALA A 60 -14.24 -0.20 20.65
CA ALA A 60 -14.73 1.18 20.69
C ALA A 60 -13.76 2.22 20.09
N ALA A 61 -12.85 1.78 19.21
CA ALA A 61 -11.93 2.64 18.47
C ALA A 61 -12.61 3.28 17.24
N VAL A 62 -13.63 2.60 16.70
CA VAL A 62 -14.44 3.07 15.58
C VAL A 62 -15.92 2.91 15.92
N GLU A 63 -16.72 3.92 15.58
CA GLU A 63 -18.18 3.88 15.69
C GLU A 63 -18.84 3.80 14.31
N VAL A 64 -20.04 3.20 14.26
CA VAL A 64 -20.87 3.18 13.05
C VAL A 64 -21.94 4.25 13.19
N THR A 65 -21.96 5.20 12.26
CA THR A 65 -23.03 6.18 12.14
C THR A 65 -23.94 5.83 10.97
N PHE A 66 -25.22 6.16 11.12
CA PHE A 66 -26.21 6.02 10.06
C PHE A 66 -26.56 7.43 9.58
N PRO A 67 -26.31 7.77 8.30
CA PRO A 67 -26.80 9.03 7.76
C PRO A 67 -28.34 9.06 7.84
N ALA A 68 -28.90 10.16 8.31
CA ALA A 68 -30.33 10.32 8.55
C ALA A 68 -31.21 10.21 7.28
N GLU A 69 -30.60 10.33 6.09
CA GLU A 69 -31.31 10.52 4.82
C GLU A 69 -31.30 9.30 3.86
N GLU A 70 -30.65 8.18 4.19
CA GLU A 70 -30.69 6.99 3.29
C GLU A 70 -31.95 6.13 3.52
N VAL A 71 -32.99 6.39 2.74
CA VAL A 71 -34.14 5.46 2.55
C VAL A 71 -33.66 4.29 1.68
N GLY A 72 -33.16 3.22 2.30
CA GLY A 72 -32.66 2.03 1.61
C GLY A 72 -31.80 1.12 2.49
N ARG A 73 -31.10 0.14 1.88
CA ARG A 73 -30.16 -0.76 2.59
C ARG A 73 -29.05 0.09 3.23
N ARG A 74 -29.21 0.39 4.52
CA ARG A 74 -28.33 1.22 5.35
C ARG A 74 -26.86 0.88 5.10
N LYS A 75 -26.08 1.82 4.58
CA LYS A 75 -24.64 1.64 4.43
C LYS A 75 -23.96 2.14 5.70
N ASN A 76 -23.30 1.25 6.42
CA ASN A 76 -22.51 1.61 7.60
C ASN A 76 -21.45 2.66 7.21
N VAL A 77 -21.53 3.85 7.82
CA VAL A 77 -20.46 4.85 7.80
C VAL A 77 -19.63 4.63 9.05
N TYR A 78 -18.31 4.49 8.89
CA TYR A 78 -17.40 4.34 10.01
C TYR A 78 -16.78 5.68 10.35
N ARG A 79 -16.60 5.95 11.64
CA ARG A 79 -15.95 7.15 12.18
C ARG A 79 -14.99 6.77 13.30
N ILE A 80 -13.83 7.41 13.34
CA ILE A 80 -12.86 7.21 14.44
C ILE A 80 -13.37 7.85 15.73
N THR A 81 -13.16 7.19 16.87
CA THR A 81 -13.49 7.72 18.20
C THR A 81 -12.24 8.32 18.86
N PRO A 82 -12.37 9.06 19.98
CA PRO A 82 -11.19 9.53 20.75
C PRO A 82 -10.26 8.38 21.18
N LYS A 83 -10.83 7.21 21.51
CA LYS A 83 -10.05 6.00 21.79
C LYS A 83 -9.31 5.50 20.56
N GLY A 84 -9.95 5.52 19.39
CA GLY A 84 -9.32 5.20 18.12
C GLY A 84 -8.18 6.13 17.76
N GLU A 85 -8.30 7.43 18.06
CA GLU A 85 -7.21 8.39 17.84
C GLU A 85 -6.00 8.11 18.73
N ALA A 86 -6.22 7.72 19.99
CA ALA A 86 -5.13 7.32 20.89
C ALA A 86 -4.42 6.05 20.38
N ILE A 87 -5.19 5.04 19.94
CA ILE A 87 -4.64 3.82 19.34
C ILE A 87 -3.88 4.14 18.06
N PHE A 88 -4.41 5.03 17.22
CA PHE A 88 -3.72 5.47 16.00
C PHE A 88 -2.35 6.09 16.31
N ALA A 89 -2.29 6.99 17.30
CA ALA A 89 -1.03 7.61 17.71
C ALA A 89 -0.03 6.57 18.27
N GLU A 90 -0.48 5.66 19.13
CA GLU A 90 0.32 4.56 19.66
C GLU A 90 0.87 3.67 18.54
N LEU A 91 0.01 3.26 17.61
CA LEU A 91 0.39 2.43 16.48
C LEU A 91 1.35 3.17 15.54
N LEU A 92 1.21 4.48 15.36
CA LEU A 92 2.05 5.26 14.47
C LEU A 92 3.47 5.48 15.05
N GLU A 93 3.57 5.67 16.36
CA GLU A 93 4.84 5.80 17.09
C GLU A 93 5.50 4.44 17.40
N GLY A 94 4.74 3.35 17.33
CA GLY A 94 5.14 2.02 17.77
C GLY A 94 6.49 1.53 17.20
N VAL A 95 7.26 0.86 18.05
CA VAL A 95 8.68 0.52 17.86
C VAL A 95 8.85 -0.94 17.41
N SER A 96 7.80 -1.62 16.97
CA SER A 96 7.86 -3.05 16.67
C SER A 96 8.80 -3.39 15.49
N HIS A 97 9.37 -4.59 15.49
CA HIS A 97 10.40 -4.99 14.51
C HIS A 97 9.81 -5.10 13.08
N ASP A 98 8.55 -5.53 12.99
CA ASP A 98 7.73 -5.54 11.78
C ASP A 98 7.43 -4.13 11.23
N ALA A 99 7.33 -3.13 12.10
CA ALA A 99 7.17 -1.73 11.71
C ALA A 99 8.38 -1.17 10.96
N THR A 100 9.56 -1.77 11.19
CA THR A 100 10.78 -1.39 10.48
C THR A 100 10.97 -2.21 9.20
N GLY A 101 10.13 -3.21 8.92
CA GLY A 101 10.10 -3.91 7.63
C GLY A 101 9.45 -3.08 6.53
N ASP A 102 9.71 -3.43 5.27
CA ASP A 102 9.41 -2.57 4.11
C ASP A 102 7.92 -2.19 4.00
N ASN A 103 7.04 -3.18 4.21
CA ASN A 103 5.59 -2.94 4.14
C ASN A 103 5.07 -2.14 5.35
N GLY A 104 5.54 -2.46 6.56
CA GLY A 104 5.12 -1.76 7.79
C GLY A 104 5.57 -0.30 7.81
N PHE A 105 6.81 -0.05 7.36
CA PHE A 105 7.35 1.30 7.24
C PHE A 105 6.57 2.13 6.23
N SER A 106 6.29 1.60 5.03
CA SER A 106 5.55 2.32 3.97
C SER A 106 4.16 2.78 4.43
N VAL A 107 3.43 1.92 5.17
CA VAL A 107 2.11 2.27 5.71
C VAL A 107 2.22 3.41 6.73
N ARG A 108 3.18 3.36 7.64
CA ARG A 108 3.40 4.43 8.62
C ARG A 108 3.82 5.73 7.93
N PHE A 109 4.71 5.63 6.96
CA PHE A 109 5.22 6.76 6.21
C PHE A 109 4.11 7.58 5.56
N ALA A 110 3.06 6.92 5.04
CA ALA A 110 1.87 7.58 4.51
C ALA A 110 1.15 8.50 5.51
N PHE A 111 1.37 8.31 6.81
CA PHE A 111 0.75 9.06 7.90
C PHE A 111 1.74 9.87 8.75
N PHE A 112 3.01 10.01 8.34
CA PHE A 112 4.01 10.79 9.09
C PHE A 112 3.64 12.26 9.30
N GLY A 113 2.74 12.81 8.49
CA GLY A 113 2.19 14.15 8.68
C GLY A 113 1.47 14.36 10.02
N TYR A 114 1.07 13.28 10.71
CA TYR A 114 0.47 13.36 12.05
C TYR A 114 1.51 13.33 13.19
N LEU A 115 2.79 13.10 12.89
CA LEU A 115 3.87 13.06 13.88
C LEU A 115 4.56 14.42 14.02
N LYS A 116 5.04 14.69 15.23
CA LYS A 116 5.96 15.79 15.49
C LYS A 116 7.28 15.57 14.71
N PRO A 117 7.93 16.64 14.20
CA PRO A 117 9.18 16.51 13.43
C PRO A 117 10.26 15.68 14.14
N GLU A 118 10.42 15.84 15.46
CA GLU A 118 11.42 15.10 16.23
C GLU A 118 11.12 13.60 16.23
N THR A 119 9.85 13.22 16.29
CA THR A 119 9.42 11.81 16.21
C THR A 119 9.62 11.26 14.81
N ARG A 120 9.34 12.04 13.75
CA ARG A 120 9.61 11.64 12.36
C ARG A 120 11.10 11.34 12.17
N ILE A 121 11.98 12.25 12.61
CA ILE A 121 13.43 12.10 12.49
C ILE A 121 13.89 10.82 13.19
N ARG A 122 13.48 10.58 14.45
CA ARG A 122 13.85 9.36 15.18
C ARG A 122 13.42 8.08 14.47
N LEU A 123 12.21 8.04 13.90
CA LEU A 123 11.71 6.87 13.17
C LEU A 123 12.45 6.65 11.84
N LEU A 124 12.78 7.73 11.12
CA LEU A 124 13.56 7.67 9.90
C LEU A 124 14.99 7.17 10.16
N GLU A 125 15.65 7.70 11.19
CA GLU A 125 17.00 7.26 11.60
C GLU A 125 17.01 5.78 11.96
N ARG A 126 15.97 5.31 12.67
CA ARG A 126 15.84 3.89 13.02
C ARG A 126 15.67 3.01 11.78
N ARG A 127 14.85 3.43 10.82
CA ARG A 127 14.69 2.70 9.55
C ARG A 127 16.00 2.68 8.76
N ARG A 128 16.75 3.79 8.73
CA ARG A 128 18.06 3.85 8.08
C ARG A 128 19.03 2.86 8.70
N ALA A 129 19.17 2.85 10.03
CA ALA A 129 20.04 1.93 10.76
C ALA A 129 19.66 0.46 10.50
N PHE A 130 18.37 0.15 10.40
CA PHE A 130 17.92 -1.20 10.03
C PHE A 130 18.35 -1.58 8.61
N LEU A 131 18.18 -0.69 7.63
CA LEU A 131 18.59 -0.95 6.25
C LEU A 131 20.12 -1.07 6.11
N GLU A 132 20.90 -0.27 6.85
CA GLU A 132 22.36 -0.37 6.91
C GLU A 132 22.80 -1.75 7.43
N SER A 133 22.17 -2.23 8.52
CA SER A 133 22.45 -3.56 9.07
C SER A 133 22.07 -4.67 8.08
N ARG A 134 20.92 -4.56 7.40
CA ARG A 134 20.48 -5.50 6.36
C ARG A 134 21.47 -5.52 5.20
N TRP A 135 21.85 -4.36 4.68
CA TRP A 135 22.81 -4.21 3.58
C TRP A 135 24.17 -4.83 3.93
N SER A 136 24.68 -4.58 5.13
CA SER A 136 25.94 -5.15 5.60
C SER A 136 25.89 -6.68 5.63
N THR A 137 24.78 -7.25 6.10
CA THR A 137 24.55 -8.70 6.15
C THR A 137 24.50 -9.31 4.74
N LEU A 138 23.75 -8.68 3.82
CA LEU A 138 23.66 -9.10 2.40
C LEU A 138 25.02 -9.03 1.70
N LYS A 139 25.81 -8.00 1.98
CA LYS A 139 27.13 -7.82 1.37
C LYS A 139 28.11 -8.88 1.86
N GLN A 140 28.10 -9.20 3.15
CA GLN A 140 28.95 -10.25 3.72
C GLN A 140 28.59 -11.63 3.16
N SER A 141 27.30 -11.97 3.09
CA SER A 141 26.86 -13.26 2.53
C SER A 141 27.27 -13.40 1.06
N MET A 142 27.17 -12.33 0.27
CA MET A 142 27.64 -12.33 -1.11
C MET A 142 29.15 -12.56 -1.23
N GLN A 143 29.96 -11.99 -0.34
CA GLN A 143 31.42 -12.19 -0.34
C GLN A 143 31.82 -13.62 0.01
N SER A 144 31.13 -14.26 0.96
CA SER A 144 31.46 -15.61 1.43
C SER A 144 31.18 -16.72 0.42
N TYR A 145 30.24 -16.53 -0.51
CA TYR A 145 29.79 -17.59 -1.42
C TYR A 145 29.88 -17.21 -2.90
N LYS A 146 30.56 -16.11 -3.26
CA LYS A 146 30.62 -15.57 -4.63
C LYS A 146 31.05 -16.61 -5.69
N GLU A 147 31.91 -17.56 -5.32
CA GLU A 147 32.43 -18.61 -6.22
C GLU A 147 31.53 -19.86 -6.30
N ARG A 148 30.51 -19.97 -5.42
CA ARG A 148 29.61 -21.12 -5.31
C ARG A 148 28.17 -20.84 -5.76
N ILE A 149 27.86 -19.58 -6.07
CA ILE A 149 26.53 -19.14 -6.52
C ILE A 149 26.52 -18.91 -8.03
N ASP A 150 25.42 -19.28 -8.68
CA ASP A 150 25.23 -19.03 -10.11
C ASP A 150 25.07 -17.53 -10.41
N SER A 151 25.20 -17.17 -11.69
CA SER A 151 25.17 -15.78 -12.16
C SER A 151 23.82 -15.08 -11.93
N TYR A 152 22.69 -15.80 -11.98
CA TYR A 152 21.37 -15.22 -11.76
C TYR A 152 21.14 -14.93 -10.28
N THR A 153 21.52 -15.85 -9.39
CA THR A 153 21.47 -15.63 -7.95
C THR A 153 22.34 -14.43 -7.55
N LEU A 154 23.57 -14.34 -8.08
CA LEU A 154 24.44 -13.18 -7.83
C LEU A 154 23.81 -11.87 -8.36
N SER A 155 23.18 -11.91 -9.53
CA SER A 155 22.50 -10.73 -10.09
C SER A 155 21.32 -10.27 -9.23
N LEU A 156 20.53 -11.21 -8.69
CA LEU A 156 19.45 -10.91 -7.76
C LEU A 156 19.98 -10.27 -6.46
N MET A 157 21.06 -10.81 -5.88
CA MET A 157 21.68 -10.23 -4.67
C MET A 157 22.24 -8.83 -4.91
N ASN A 158 22.85 -8.59 -6.08
CA ASN A 158 23.32 -7.25 -6.46
C ASN A 158 22.15 -6.26 -6.62
N HIS A 159 21.03 -6.70 -7.18
CA HIS A 159 19.83 -5.88 -7.28
C HIS A 159 19.32 -5.47 -5.89
N GLU A 160 19.22 -6.41 -4.95
CA GLU A 160 18.81 -6.15 -3.56
C GLU A 160 19.76 -5.19 -2.82
N LEU A 161 21.07 -5.29 -3.06
CA LEU A 161 22.06 -4.36 -2.49
C LEU A 161 21.86 -2.94 -3.04
N ALA A 162 21.66 -2.81 -4.36
CA ALA A 162 21.50 -1.53 -5.03
C ALA A 162 20.18 -0.83 -4.63
N THR A 163 19.09 -1.58 -4.50
CA THR A 163 17.81 -1.03 -4.01
C THR A 163 17.92 -0.58 -2.56
N THR A 164 18.53 -1.41 -1.69
CA THR A 164 18.74 -1.04 -0.27
C THR A 164 19.62 0.21 -0.12
N GLU A 165 20.69 0.34 -0.91
CA GLU A 165 21.54 1.53 -0.90
C GLU A 165 20.78 2.79 -1.34
N THR A 166 19.93 2.66 -2.35
CA THR A 166 19.07 3.75 -2.83
C THR A 166 18.10 4.19 -1.74
N ASP A 167 17.47 3.26 -1.04
CA ASP A 167 16.56 3.54 0.07
C ASP A 167 17.29 4.24 1.24
N ILE A 168 18.51 3.80 1.59
CA ILE A 168 19.33 4.46 2.62
C ILE A 168 19.59 5.92 2.24
N ARG A 169 20.03 6.18 1.00
CA ARG A 169 20.31 7.53 0.52
C ARG A 169 19.06 8.42 0.56
N TRP A 170 17.92 7.88 0.12
CA TRP A 170 16.64 8.59 0.19
C TRP A 170 16.27 8.97 1.64
N LEU A 171 16.45 8.05 2.60
CA LEU A 171 16.20 8.33 4.02
C LEU A 171 17.15 9.40 4.56
N GLU A 172 18.43 9.38 4.20
CA GLU A 172 19.39 10.41 4.62
C GLU A 172 19.02 11.81 4.13
N GLU A 173 18.62 11.93 2.86
CA GLU A 173 18.16 13.20 2.29
C GLU A 173 16.89 13.70 2.98
N LEU A 174 15.97 12.78 3.29
CA LEU A 174 14.73 13.12 3.98
C LEU A 174 14.98 13.57 5.43
N ILE A 175 15.85 12.86 6.17
CA ILE A 175 16.25 13.25 7.53
C ILE A 175 16.87 14.64 7.52
N LYS A 176 17.79 14.93 6.60
CA LYS A 176 18.39 16.27 6.45
C LYS A 176 17.35 17.35 6.19
N THR A 177 16.35 17.05 5.36
CA THR A 177 15.27 17.99 5.02
C THR A 177 14.39 18.29 6.25
N GLU A 178 13.99 17.26 6.99
CA GLU A 178 13.21 17.40 8.22
C GLU A 178 14.00 18.17 9.29
N GLN A 179 15.28 17.87 9.48
CA GLN A 179 16.15 18.58 10.43
C GLN A 179 16.27 20.08 10.09
N ARG A 180 16.41 20.43 8.81
CA ARG A 180 16.41 21.84 8.39
C ARG A 180 15.11 22.56 8.73
N GLN A 181 13.96 21.91 8.53
CA GLN A 181 12.66 22.51 8.87
C GLN A 181 12.48 22.73 10.39
N VAL A 182 13.13 21.91 11.22
CA VAL A 182 13.12 22.08 12.69
C VAL A 182 14.05 23.21 13.13
N PHE A 183 15.24 23.32 12.52
CA PHE A 183 16.27 24.30 12.93
C PHE A 183 16.13 25.68 12.27
N GLU A 184 15.50 25.74 11.10
CA GLU A 184 15.23 26.97 10.35
C GLU A 184 13.73 27.01 10.03
N PRO A 185 12.89 27.46 10.98
CA PRO A 185 11.46 27.56 10.72
C PRO A 185 11.27 28.53 9.55
N LEU A 186 10.81 28.03 8.41
CA LEU A 186 10.38 28.86 7.30
C LEU A 186 9.45 29.94 7.86
N PRO A 187 9.61 31.23 7.47
CA PRO A 187 8.72 32.28 7.94
C PRO A 187 7.28 31.87 7.66
N GLU A 188 6.45 31.89 8.71
CA GLU A 188 5.03 31.50 8.70
C GLU A 188 4.37 31.96 7.39
N PRO A 189 3.75 31.07 6.61
CA PRO A 189 3.08 31.47 5.39
C PRO A 189 1.95 32.43 5.75
N THR A 190 2.08 33.69 5.36
CA THR A 190 1.07 34.73 5.56
C THR A 190 -0.35 34.22 5.30
N PRO A 191 -1.36 34.63 6.09
CA PRO A 191 -2.73 34.08 6.09
C PRO A 191 -3.41 33.97 4.71
N ALA A 192 -2.94 34.76 3.73
CA ALA A 192 -3.42 34.74 2.36
C ALA A 192 -3.11 33.42 1.61
N LYS A 193 -1.95 32.78 1.85
CA LYS A 193 -1.56 31.54 1.14
C LYS A 193 -2.25 30.29 1.71
N ALA A 194 -2.49 30.24 3.02
CA ALA A 194 -3.23 29.15 3.68
C ALA A 194 -4.72 29.10 3.23
N LYS A 195 -5.35 30.28 3.02
CA LYS A 195 -6.74 30.36 2.54
C LYS A 195 -6.88 29.99 1.06
N ALA A 196 -5.85 30.26 0.23
CA ALA A 196 -5.83 29.92 -1.18
C ALA A 196 -5.63 28.41 -1.44
N ALA A 197 -4.77 27.74 -0.66
CA ALA A 197 -4.59 26.29 -0.72
C ALA A 197 -5.87 25.54 -0.31
N ARG A 198 -6.57 26.03 0.72
CA ARG A 198 -7.83 25.46 1.21
C ARG A 198 -9.00 25.66 0.23
N ARG A 199 -9.03 26.77 -0.52
CA ARG A 199 -10.03 27.06 -1.57
C ARG A 199 -9.84 26.24 -2.85
N ARG A 200 -8.60 25.88 -3.22
CA ARG A 200 -8.35 25.00 -4.38
C ARG A 200 -8.79 23.55 -4.15
N SER A 201 -8.85 23.11 -2.90
CA SER A 201 -9.33 21.77 -2.54
C SER A 201 -10.86 21.63 -2.51
N THR A 202 -11.61 22.73 -2.45
CA THR A 202 -13.09 22.74 -2.33
C THR A 202 -13.82 23.06 -3.64
N ALA A 203 -13.11 23.20 -4.76
CA ALA A 203 -13.75 23.42 -6.05
C ALA A 203 -14.21 22.08 -6.65
N GLU A 204 -15.51 21.79 -6.57
CA GLU A 204 -16.14 20.70 -7.32
C GLU A 204 -15.94 20.86 -8.83
N PRO A 205 -15.74 19.77 -9.59
CA PRO A 205 -15.62 19.86 -11.03
C PRO A 205 -16.99 20.20 -11.61
N ARG A 206 -17.12 21.39 -12.20
CA ARG A 206 -18.29 21.75 -13.03
C ARG A 206 -18.37 20.79 -14.22
N VAL A 207 -19.32 19.87 -14.16
CA VAL A 207 -19.74 19.06 -15.31
C VAL A 207 -20.26 20.01 -16.39
N ARG A 208 -19.53 20.11 -17.50
CA ARG A 208 -20.02 20.78 -18.71
C ARG A 208 -21.12 19.91 -19.31
N THR A 209 -22.38 20.30 -19.13
CA THR A 209 -23.51 19.75 -19.90
C THR A 209 -23.35 20.13 -21.36
N ALA A 210 -23.03 19.16 -22.21
CA ALA A 210 -23.12 19.31 -23.66
C ALA A 210 -24.59 19.15 -24.09
N THR A 211 -25.15 20.20 -24.65
CA THR A 211 -26.48 20.21 -25.29
C THR A 211 -26.46 19.35 -26.55
N PRO A 212 -27.49 18.53 -26.85
CA PRO A 212 -27.52 17.75 -28.08
C PRO A 212 -27.92 18.65 -29.26
N ARG A 213 -27.10 18.70 -30.31
CA ARG A 213 -27.48 19.34 -31.58
C ARG A 213 -27.93 18.29 -32.58
N ALA A 214 -29.14 18.51 -33.09
CA ALA A 214 -29.89 17.64 -33.98
C ALA A 214 -29.19 17.35 -35.33
N ALA A 215 -29.61 16.23 -35.91
CA ALA A 215 -29.13 15.56 -37.10
C ALA A 215 -29.13 16.40 -38.39
N ARG A 216 -28.24 16.03 -39.32
CA ARG A 216 -28.50 16.15 -40.76
C ARG A 216 -27.77 15.06 -41.55
N SER A 217 -28.50 14.52 -42.53
CA SER A 217 -28.29 13.33 -43.34
C SER A 217 -27.19 13.42 -44.41
N ALA A 218 -26.55 12.30 -44.72
CA ALA A 218 -26.14 11.89 -46.09
C ALA A 218 -25.82 10.38 -46.07
N ARG A 219 -26.70 9.52 -46.59
CA ARG A 219 -26.72 8.93 -47.95
C ARG A 219 -25.64 7.84 -48.15
N ALA A 220 -26.13 6.60 -48.25
CA ALA A 220 -25.38 5.40 -48.64
C ALA A 220 -25.01 5.40 -50.15
N PRO A 221 -24.13 4.47 -50.55
CA PRO A 221 -24.61 3.47 -51.51
C PRO A 221 -24.26 2.01 -51.15
N ARG A 222 -25.13 1.12 -51.64
CA ARG A 222 -25.05 -0.36 -51.67
C ARG A 222 -23.97 -0.86 -52.64
N ALA A 223 -23.46 -2.07 -52.41
CA ALA A 223 -23.56 -3.26 -53.32
C ALA A 223 -22.78 -4.47 -52.73
N THR A 224 -23.48 -5.57 -52.41
CA THR A 224 -23.44 -6.92 -53.07
C THR A 224 -22.28 -7.85 -52.64
N ALA A 225 -22.60 -8.95 -51.93
CA ALA A 225 -22.51 -10.36 -52.40
C ALA A 225 -21.07 -10.93 -52.30
N SER A 226 -20.73 -12.19 -52.01
CA SER A 226 -21.37 -13.46 -51.65
C SER A 226 -20.21 -14.44 -51.33
N MET A 227 -20.52 -15.55 -50.63
CA MET A 227 -19.82 -16.85 -50.61
C MET A 227 -18.50 -17.07 -49.83
N ARG A 228 -18.66 -17.87 -48.76
CA ARG A 228 -18.17 -19.26 -48.59
C ARG A 228 -16.64 -19.51 -48.67
N SER A 229 -16.01 -19.89 -47.54
CA SER A 229 -15.33 -21.20 -47.37
C SER A 229 -14.68 -21.39 -45.98
N SER A 230 -15.13 -22.44 -45.27
CA SER A 230 -14.37 -23.61 -44.77
C SER A 230 -12.95 -23.50 -44.17
N ARG A 231 -12.74 -24.34 -43.11
CA ARG A 231 -11.47 -24.88 -42.53
C ARG A 231 -10.69 -23.93 -41.61
N THR A 232 -10.08 -24.34 -40.48
CA THR A 232 -9.80 -25.66 -39.87
C THR A 232 -9.39 -25.46 -38.40
N LEU A 233 -9.70 -26.46 -37.57
CA LEU A 233 -9.18 -26.68 -36.22
C LEU A 233 -7.66 -26.92 -36.20
N ARG A 234 -6.96 -26.42 -35.16
CA ARG A 234 -5.69 -26.95 -34.66
C ARG A 234 -5.49 -26.46 -33.21
N SER A 235 -6.01 -27.20 -32.22
CA SER A 235 -5.29 -28.14 -31.33
C SER A 235 -4.08 -27.55 -30.60
N THR A 236 -4.30 -27.22 -29.32
CA THR A 236 -3.30 -26.94 -28.29
C THR A 236 -2.69 -28.26 -27.81
N PRO A 237 -1.35 -28.44 -27.71
CA PRO A 237 -0.80 -29.60 -27.03
C PRO A 237 -0.75 -29.36 -25.51
N ALA A 238 -1.16 -30.39 -24.77
CA ALA A 238 -1.14 -30.47 -23.32
C ALA A 238 0.29 -30.72 -22.79
N ILE A 239 0.59 -30.13 -21.63
CA ILE A 239 1.81 -30.33 -20.84
C ILE A 239 1.68 -31.66 -20.07
N PRO A 240 2.65 -32.60 -20.13
CA PRO A 240 2.62 -33.80 -19.28
C PRO A 240 3.16 -33.50 -17.88
N ALA A 241 2.55 -34.12 -16.87
CA ALA A 241 2.96 -34.10 -15.47
C ALA A 241 4.24 -34.93 -15.23
N PRO A 242 5.04 -34.63 -14.19
CA PRO A 242 6.25 -35.40 -13.89
C PRO A 242 5.91 -36.78 -13.28
N GLU A 243 6.49 -37.83 -13.87
CA GLU A 243 6.43 -39.21 -13.39
C GLU A 243 7.23 -39.40 -12.09
N ALA A 244 6.71 -40.29 -11.24
CA ALA A 244 7.29 -40.72 -9.99
C ALA A 244 8.59 -41.50 -10.23
N VAL A 245 9.64 -41.16 -9.47
CA VAL A 245 10.90 -41.89 -9.44
C VAL A 245 10.74 -43.05 -8.46
N ASP A 246 10.60 -44.26 -9.00
CA ASP A 246 10.63 -45.51 -8.25
C ASP A 246 12.05 -45.87 -7.81
N ALA A 247 12.11 -46.51 -6.65
CA ALA A 247 13.29 -46.92 -5.92
C ALA A 247 14.18 -47.92 -6.69
N ILE A 248 15.49 -47.76 -6.59
CA ILE A 248 16.50 -48.76 -6.98
C ILE A 248 16.87 -49.59 -5.74
N PRO A 249 16.72 -50.93 -5.76
CA PRO A 249 17.37 -51.81 -4.81
C PRO A 249 18.64 -52.40 -5.41
N SER A 250 19.75 -52.40 -4.67
CA SER A 250 20.92 -53.29 -4.89
C SER A 250 21.78 -53.29 -3.63
N LYS A 251 21.68 -54.35 -2.83
CA LYS A 251 22.57 -55.54 -2.81
C LYS A 251 23.80 -55.36 -1.91
N GLU A 252 23.64 -55.90 -0.71
CA GLU A 252 24.55 -56.83 -0.02
C GLU A 252 25.83 -57.22 -0.77
N ARG A 253 26.99 -56.93 -0.17
CA ARG A 253 28.19 -57.78 -0.19
C ARG A 253 28.98 -57.56 1.11
N ALA A 254 29.12 -58.67 1.85
CA ALA A 254 30.17 -59.07 2.80
C ALA A 254 30.57 -58.12 3.92
#